data_AF-A0A2W5YCK0-F1
#
_entry.id   AF-A0A2W5YCK0-F1
#
_cell.length_a   1.000
_cell.length_b   1.000
_cell.length_c   1.000
_cell.angle_alpha   90.00
_cell.angle_beta   90.00
_cell.angle_gamma   90.00
#
_symmetry.space_group_name_H-M   'P 1'
#
loop_
_entity.id
_entity.type
_entity.pdbx_description
1 polymer ?
#
loop_
_entity_poly.entity_id
_entity_poly.type
_entity_poly.pdbx_seq_one_letter_code
_entity_poly.pdbx_strand_id
1 'polypeptide(L)'
;MARRRRAGNDPGERGRFSARRKTEAVLRLLRGEDVDSLSRELGVTAATLASWRDHFLIGGQTALKSRPTDARDEEMLRLRAKVGELMMGNELLEQPDIETALSVWEKDPRRAPWQGGSPTYN
;
A
#
# COMPACT_ATOMS: atom_id res chain seq x y z
N MET A 1 42.27 37.62 19.61
CA MET A 1 41.17 37.63 18.61
C MET A 1 40.38 36.32 18.70
N ALA A 2 39.43 36.21 19.64
CA ALA A 2 38.65 34.99 19.85
C ALA A 2 37.52 34.90 18.82
N ARG A 3 37.57 33.90 17.92
CA ARG A 3 36.45 33.58 17.01
C ARG A 3 35.34 32.93 17.83
N ARG A 4 34.31 33.73 18.13
CA ARG A 4 33.02 33.25 18.66
C ARG A 4 32.36 32.38 17.56
N ARG A 5 32.44 31.05 17.68
CA ARG A 5 31.59 30.14 16.91
C ARG A 5 30.14 30.44 17.29
N ARG A 6 29.37 31.07 16.40
CA ARG A 6 27.91 30.94 16.42
C ARG A 6 27.62 29.47 16.15
N ALA A 7 27.16 28.75 17.16
CA ALA A 7 26.41 27.52 16.94
C ALA A 7 25.13 27.93 16.21
N GLY A 8 25.17 27.89 14.88
CA GLY A 8 23.97 27.91 14.07
C GLY A 8 23.21 26.63 14.38
N ASN A 9 22.06 26.78 15.02
CA ASN A 9 21.06 25.74 15.24
C ASN A 9 20.65 25.18 13.88
N ASP A 10 21.34 24.16 13.41
CA ASP A 10 21.02 23.46 12.17
C ASP A 10 19.68 22.75 12.38
N PRO A 11 18.62 23.05 11.61
CA PRO A 11 17.31 22.44 11.79
C PRO A 11 17.30 20.91 11.59
N GLY A 12 18.40 20.34 11.09
CA GLY A 12 18.56 18.92 10.78
C GLY A 12 18.84 17.99 11.96
N GLU A 13 19.26 18.50 13.13
CA GLU A 13 19.63 17.65 14.28
C GLU A 13 18.46 17.29 15.22
N ARG A 14 17.31 17.99 15.10
CA ARG A 14 16.10 17.61 15.84
C ARG A 14 15.31 16.61 15.00
N GLY A 15 15.47 15.33 15.35
CA GLY A 15 14.92 14.18 14.64
C GLY A 15 13.49 14.32 14.12
N ARG A 16 13.17 13.55 13.07
CA ARG A 16 11.92 13.59 12.31
C ARG A 16 10.69 13.75 13.22
N PHE A 17 9.95 14.85 13.07
CA PHE A 17 8.67 15.04 13.75
C PHE A 17 7.66 13.96 13.32
N SER A 18 7.12 13.23 14.29
CA SER A 18 6.04 12.27 14.06
C SER A 18 4.77 12.99 13.57
N ALA A 19 3.92 12.28 12.83
CA ALA A 19 2.64 12.82 12.36
C ALA A 19 1.80 13.36 13.54
N ARG A 20 1.74 12.62 14.65
CA ARG A 20 1.06 13.05 15.88
C ARG A 20 1.55 14.39 16.42
N ARG A 21 2.88 14.58 16.51
CA ARG A 21 3.46 15.85 16.99
C ARG A 21 3.20 17.01 16.03
N LYS A 22 3.21 16.76 14.71
CA LYS A 22 2.81 17.78 13.73
C LYS A 22 1.35 18.17 13.89
N THR A 23 0.45 17.20 14.06
CA THR A 23 -0.98 17.46 14.30
C THR A 23 -1.20 18.29 15.56
N GLU A 24 -0.52 17.96 16.66
CA GLU A 24 -0.62 18.74 17.89
C GLU A 24 -0.18 20.19 17.70
N ALA A 25 0.96 20.41 17.03
CA ALA A 25 1.43 21.76 16.70
C ALA A 25 0.43 22.54 15.85
N VAL A 26 -0.19 21.89 14.85
CA VAL A 26 -1.22 22.53 14.02
C VAL A 26 -2.47 22.86 14.83
N LEU A 27 -2.93 21.97 15.72
CA LEU A 27 -4.09 22.23 16.58
C LEU A 27 -3.85 23.41 17.53
N ARG A 28 -2.62 23.58 18.03
CA ARG A 28 -2.22 24.75 18.83
C ARG A 28 -2.33 26.05 18.02
N LEU A 29 -1.84 26.06 16.78
CA LEU A 29 -2.01 27.22 15.87
C LEU A 29 -3.48 27.52 15.58
N LEU A 30 -4.32 26.50 15.37
CA LEU A 30 -5.76 26.68 15.11
C LEU A 30 -6.52 27.21 16.34
N ARG A 31 -6.00 26.99 17.56
CA ARG A 31 -6.53 27.60 18.80
C ARG A 31 -6.09 29.07 18.98
N GLY A 32 -5.24 29.59 18.09
CA GLY A 32 -4.77 30.98 18.13
C GLY A 32 -3.46 31.18 18.88
N GLU A 33 -2.69 30.12 19.16
CA GLU A 33 -1.33 30.28 19.69
C GLU A 33 -0.42 30.98 18.68
N ASP A 34 0.46 31.85 19.19
CA ASP A 34 1.39 32.63 18.39
C ASP A 34 2.44 31.75 17.69
N VAL A 35 2.64 32.01 16.39
CA VAL A 35 3.51 31.19 15.54
C VAL A 35 4.99 31.33 15.91
N ASP A 36 5.42 32.52 16.34
CA ASP A 36 6.81 32.77 16.71
C ASP A 36 7.16 32.09 18.04
N SER A 37 6.22 32.11 18.98
CA SER A 37 6.32 31.42 20.27
C SER A 37 6.40 29.90 20.07
N LEU A 38 5.50 29.32 19.27
CA LEU A 38 5.48 27.89 18.98
C LEU A 38 6.72 27.43 18.17
N SER A 39 7.17 28.28 17.25
CA SER A 39 8.40 28.08 16.47
C SER A 39 9.62 27.95 17.38
N ARG A 40 9.76 28.81 18.38
CA ARG A 40 10.87 28.75 19.36
C ARG A 40 10.79 27.53 20.26
N GLU A 41 9.59 27.19 20.75
CA GLU A 41 9.38 26.04 21.63
C GLU A 41 9.72 24.71 20.94
N LEU A 42 9.17 24.51 19.74
CA LEU A 42 9.41 23.30 18.95
C LEU A 42 10.75 23.35 18.20
N GLY A 43 11.38 24.53 18.18
CA GLY A 43 12.54 24.94 17.40
C GLY A 43 12.36 24.82 15.87
N VAL A 44 11.14 24.67 15.37
CA VAL A 44 10.90 24.59 13.91
C VAL A 44 10.57 25.97 13.38
N THR A 45 10.95 26.26 12.13
CA THR A 45 10.68 27.58 11.55
C THR A 45 9.18 27.84 11.42
N ALA A 46 8.78 29.12 11.50
CA ALA A 46 7.39 29.53 11.24
C ALA A 46 6.90 29.08 9.85
N ALA A 47 7.79 29.09 8.84
CA ALA A 47 7.49 28.55 7.51
C ALA A 47 7.17 27.04 7.53
N THR A 48 7.90 26.26 8.32
CA THR A 48 7.62 24.82 8.51
C THR A 48 6.27 24.60 9.17
N LEU A 49 5.93 25.41 10.19
CA LEU A 49 4.64 25.37 10.86
C LEU A 49 3.48 25.74 9.92
N ALA A 50 3.65 26.77 9.10
CA ALA A 50 2.68 27.15 8.08
C ALA A 50 2.47 26.02 7.06
N SER A 51 3.55 25.41 6.56
CA SER A 51 3.47 24.24 5.68
C SER A 51 2.70 23.08 6.31
N TRP A 52 2.95 22.76 7.59
CA TRP A 52 2.19 21.69 8.26
C TRP A 52 0.71 22.02 8.39
N ARG A 53 0.36 23.27 8.69
CA ARG A 53 -1.03 23.72 8.73
C ARG A 53 -1.70 23.56 7.36
N ASP A 54 -1.04 24.00 6.30
CA ASP A 54 -1.60 23.93 4.95
C ASP A 54 -1.81 22.48 4.50
N HIS A 55 -0.83 21.61 4.73
CA HIS A 55 -0.97 20.17 4.48
C HIS A 55 -2.10 19.53 5.31
N PHE A 56 -2.26 19.93 6.57
CA PHE A 56 -3.32 19.43 7.43
C PHE A 56 -4.71 19.85 6.92
N LEU A 57 -4.88 21.10 6.49
CA LEU A 57 -6.15 21.60 5.96
C LEU A 57 -6.50 20.96 4.62
N ILE A 58 -5.53 20.82 3.70
CA ILE A 58 -5.73 20.12 2.42
C ILE A 58 -6.09 18.65 2.66
N GLY A 59 -5.37 17.98 3.56
CA GLY A 59 -5.64 16.59 3.93
C GLY A 59 -7.03 16.42 4.56
N GLY A 60 -7.40 17.31 5.49
CA GLY A 60 -8.73 17.32 6.11
C GLY A 60 -9.84 17.58 5.10
N GLN A 61 -9.68 18.56 4.20
CA GLN A 61 -10.65 18.83 3.14
C GLN A 61 -10.79 17.65 2.18
N THR A 62 -9.68 16.98 1.84
CA THR A 62 -9.69 15.79 0.99
C THR A 62 -10.45 14.67 1.67
N ALA A 63 -10.14 14.39 2.95
CA ALA A 63 -10.81 13.37 3.75
C ALA A 63 -12.32 13.63 3.92
N LEU A 64 -12.76 14.89 3.96
CA LEU A 64 -14.17 15.25 4.00
C LEU A 64 -14.88 15.11 2.64
N LYS A 65 -14.15 15.28 1.53
CA LYS A 65 -14.67 15.07 0.17
C LYS A 65 -14.76 13.59 -0.20
N SER A 66 -13.78 12.81 0.22
CA SER A 66 -13.75 11.36 0.00
C SER A 66 -14.62 10.69 1.05
N ARG A 67 -15.72 10.06 0.66
CA ARG A 67 -16.46 9.20 1.59
C ARG A 67 -15.53 8.06 2.04
N PRO A 68 -15.48 7.70 3.33
CA PRO A 68 -14.55 6.69 3.86
C PRO A 68 -14.61 5.33 3.16
N THR A 69 -15.75 5.03 2.53
CA THR A 69 -16.08 3.75 1.91
C THR A 69 -15.90 3.74 0.38
N ASP A 70 -15.61 4.88 -0.26
CA ASP A 70 -15.73 4.94 -1.72
C ASP A 70 -14.37 4.66 -2.38
N ALA A 71 -13.38 5.56 -2.26
CA ALA A 71 -12.15 5.44 -3.07
C ALA A 71 -11.26 4.23 -2.71
N ARG A 72 -11.09 3.92 -1.41
CA ARG A 72 -10.21 2.81 -0.98
C ARG A 72 -10.88 1.45 -1.17
N ASP A 73 -12.19 1.37 -0.97
CA ASP A 73 -12.91 0.12 -1.16
C ASP A 73 -13.16 -0.16 -2.64
N GLU A 74 -13.36 0.86 -3.49
CA GLU A 74 -13.37 0.72 -4.95
C GLU A 74 -12.03 0.18 -5.47
N GLU A 75 -10.91 0.73 -5.00
CA GLU A 75 -9.59 0.22 -5.40
C GLU A 75 -9.35 -1.20 -4.86
N MET A 76 -9.77 -1.48 -3.63
CA MET A 76 -9.69 -2.83 -3.05
C MET A 76 -10.56 -3.84 -3.81
N LEU A 77 -11.78 -3.46 -4.23
CA LEU A 77 -12.67 -4.27 -5.06
C LEU A 77 -12.04 -4.53 -6.43
N ARG A 78 -11.49 -3.51 -7.08
CA ARG A 78 -10.80 -3.63 -8.36
C ARG A 78 -9.60 -4.58 -8.27
N LEU A 79 -8.78 -4.44 -7.23
CA LEU A 79 -7.62 -5.30 -7.01
C LEU A 79 -8.04 -6.74 -6.75
N ARG A 80 -9.07 -6.97 -5.92
CA ARG A 80 -9.62 -8.32 -5.68
C ARG A 80 -10.15 -8.96 -6.97
N ALA A 81 -10.86 -8.20 -7.79
CA ALA A 81 -11.35 -8.68 -9.10
C ALA A 81 -10.18 -9.07 -10.02
N LYS A 82 -9.13 -8.24 -10.08
CA LYS A 82 -7.96 -8.53 -10.92
C LYS A 82 -7.18 -9.76 -10.45
N VAL A 83 -7.08 -9.97 -9.14
CA VAL A 83 -6.48 -11.20 -8.59
C VAL A 83 -7.29 -12.43 -8.99
N GLY A 84 -8.62 -12.38 -8.90
CA GLY A 84 -9.49 -13.46 -9.34
C GLY A 84 -9.32 -13.79 -10.83
N GLU A 85 -9.30 -12.77 -11.69
CA GLU A 85 -9.06 -12.92 -13.13
C GLU A 85 -7.70 -13.57 -13.43
N LEU A 86 -6.63 -13.11 -12.76
CA LEU A 86 -5.28 -13.66 -12.93
C LEU A 86 -5.17 -15.10 -12.42
N MET A 87 -5.84 -15.43 -11.31
CA MET A 87 -5.90 -16.79 -10.79
C MET A 87 -6.60 -17.73 -11.78
N MET A 88 -7.75 -17.33 -12.33
CA MET A 88 -8.46 -18.12 -13.34
C MET A 88 -7.62 -18.31 -14.61
N GLY A 89 -6.91 -17.26 -15.05
CA GLY A 89 -5.99 -17.34 -16.18
C GLY A 89 -4.82 -18.29 -15.92
N ASN A 90 -4.22 -18.24 -14.74
CA ASN A 90 -3.14 -19.17 -14.36
C ASN A 90 -3.63 -20.61 -14.28
N GLU A 91 -4.80 -20.87 -13.69
CA GLU A 91 -5.36 -22.22 -13.60
C GLU A 91 -5.59 -22.82 -15.00
N LEU A 92 -6.05 -22.00 -15.96
CA LEU A 92 -6.24 -22.44 -17.34
C LEU A 92 -4.90 -22.73 -18.06
N LEU A 93 -3.84 -21.98 -17.74
CA LEU A 93 -2.50 -22.19 -18.31
C LEU A 93 -1.76 -23.37 -17.68
N GLU A 94 -2.04 -23.68 -16.41
CA GLU A 94 -1.49 -24.84 -15.72
C GLU A 94 -2.20 -26.15 -16.11
N GLN A 95 -3.43 -26.06 -16.64
CA GLN A 95 -4.10 -27.22 -17.22
C GLN A 95 -3.44 -27.59 -18.56
N PRO A 96 -2.96 -28.83 -18.73
CA PRO A 96 -2.55 -29.30 -20.04
C PRO A 96 -3.76 -29.25 -20.97
N ASP A 97 -3.55 -28.71 -22.17
CA ASP A 97 -4.57 -28.75 -23.21
C ASP A 97 -4.94 -30.21 -23.52
N ILE A 98 -6.17 -30.40 -24.04
CA ILE A 98 -6.73 -31.73 -24.29
C ILE A 98 -5.82 -32.56 -25.21
N GLU A 99 -5.15 -31.94 -26.17
CA GLU A 99 -4.25 -32.62 -27.10
C GLU A 99 -2.97 -33.09 -26.39
N THR A 100 -2.35 -32.23 -25.57
CA THR A 100 -1.23 -32.62 -24.70
C THR A 100 -1.64 -33.73 -23.73
N ALA A 101 -2.78 -33.59 -23.06
CA ALA A 101 -3.30 -34.61 -22.16
C ALA A 101 -3.50 -35.94 -22.89
N LEU A 102 -4.21 -35.94 -24.03
CA LEU A 102 -4.46 -37.13 -24.84
C LEU A 102 -3.16 -37.78 -25.33
N SER A 103 -2.18 -36.99 -25.75
CA SER A 103 -0.88 -37.49 -26.19
C SER A 103 -0.10 -38.17 -25.05
N VAL A 104 -0.22 -37.65 -23.82
CA VAL A 104 0.33 -38.28 -22.61
C VAL A 104 -0.44 -39.55 -22.26
N TRP A 105 -1.77 -39.52 -22.38
CA TRP A 105 -2.67 -40.67 -22.18
C TRP A 105 -2.47 -41.80 -23.19
N GLU A 106 -2.07 -41.48 -24.43
CA GLU A 106 -1.80 -42.45 -25.51
C GLU A 106 -0.40 -43.07 -25.38
N LYS A 107 0.56 -42.33 -24.81
CA LYS A 107 1.93 -42.79 -24.59
C LYS A 107 2.14 -43.52 -23.27
N ASP A 108 1.12 -43.68 -22.40
CA ASP A 108 1.28 -44.37 -21.10
C ASP A 108 1.44 -45.90 -21.28
N PRO A 109 2.64 -46.46 -21.04
CA PRO A 109 2.91 -47.89 -21.23
C PRO A 109 2.20 -48.79 -20.21
N ARG A 110 1.62 -48.23 -19.14
CA ARG A 110 0.83 -48.98 -18.14
C ARG A 110 -0.60 -49.28 -18.60
N ARG A 111 -0.97 -48.87 -19.82
CA ARG A 111 -2.34 -48.97 -20.37
C ARG A 111 -2.54 -50.13 -21.35
N ALA A 112 -1.60 -51.06 -21.47
CA ALA A 112 -1.79 -52.27 -22.27
C ALA A 112 -3.06 -53.02 -21.79
N PRO A 113 -3.94 -53.45 -22.72
CA PRO A 113 -5.19 -54.08 -22.36
C PRO A 113 -4.89 -55.46 -21.76
N TRP A 114 -5.61 -55.79 -20.71
CA TRP A 114 -5.83 -57.14 -20.21
C TRP A 114 -5.79 -58.18 -21.36
N GLN A 115 -4.67 -58.87 -21.53
CA GLN A 115 -4.64 -60.15 -22.25
C GLN A 115 -5.00 -61.22 -21.23
N GLY A 116 -6.28 -61.56 -21.13
CA GLY A 116 -6.71 -62.60 -20.21
C GLY A 116 -8.22 -62.74 -20.12
N GLY A 117 -8.79 -63.47 -21.09
CA GLY A 117 -10.11 -64.10 -20.97
C GLY A 117 -11.30 -63.21 -21.29
N SER A 118 -11.93 -63.46 -22.45
CA SER A 118 -13.27 -62.95 -22.76
C SER A 118 -14.27 -63.39 -21.68
N PRO A 119 -15.03 -62.49 -21.05
CA PRO A 119 -16.22 -62.86 -20.32
C PRO A 119 -17.26 -63.31 -21.35
N THR A 120 -17.43 -64.63 -21.51
CA THR A 120 -18.63 -65.17 -22.13
C THR A 120 -19.80 -64.82 -21.20
N TYR A 121 -20.65 -63.89 -21.64
CA TYR A 121 -21.97 -63.77 -21.06
C TYR A 121 -22.82 -64.94 -21.57
N ASN A 122 -23.32 -65.72 -20.62
CA ASN A 122 -24.40 -66.69 -20.82
C ASN A 122 -25.73 -65.94 -20.73
#